data_AF-A0A3L8Q0Q9-F1
#
_entry.id   AF-A0A3L8Q0Q9-F1
#
_cell.length_a   1.000
_cell.length_b   1.000
_cell.length_c   1.000
_cell.angle_alpha   90.00
_cell.angle_beta   90.00
_cell.angle_gamma   90.00
#
_symmetry.space_group_name_H-M   'P 1'
#
loop_
_entity.id
_entity.type
_entity.pdbx_description
1 polymer ?
#
loop_
_entity_poly.entity_id
_entity_poly.type
_entity_poly.pdbx_seq_one_letter_code
_entity_poly.pdbx_strand_id
1 'polypeptide(L)'
;MQNQWYLIKVKRNQTDRALLNLTQMDCKCYRTLLFSKYLFVCIEEDSLLFSSARFARGVDDFFRIQNNPVPIHKEVIDGLISLGLLIDSEKSLTQFNEPDNNICSHLLSISGFDNEDKRVIEFFKLAFK
;
A
#
# COMPACT_ATOMS: atom_id res chain seq x y z
N MET A 1 15.16 -0.90 17.05
CA MET A 1 14.86 -1.48 15.73
C MET A 1 13.35 -1.59 15.65
N GLN A 2 12.69 -0.62 14.99
CA GLN A 2 11.24 -0.45 15.00
C GLN A 2 10.69 -0.68 13.60
N ASN A 3 9.69 -1.56 13.48
CA ASN A 3 9.02 -1.80 12.21
C ASN A 3 8.25 -0.55 11.78
N GLN A 4 8.43 -0.17 10.52
CA GLN A 4 7.84 1.03 9.95
C GLN A 4 7.05 0.66 8.69
N TRP A 5 5.91 1.34 8.49
CA TRP A 5 5.11 1.13 7.30
C TRP A 5 5.59 2.01 6.16
N TYR A 6 5.61 1.46 4.95
CA TYR A 6 5.91 2.16 3.71
C TYR A 6 4.92 1.77 2.63
N LEU A 7 4.85 2.61 1.60
CA LEU A 7 4.12 2.29 0.37
C LEU A 7 5.11 1.79 -0.68
N ILE A 8 4.82 0.64 -1.30
CA ILE A 8 5.60 0.08 -2.40
C ILE A 8 4.77 0.13 -3.67
N LYS A 9 5.33 0.70 -4.73
CA LYS A 9 4.77 0.66 -6.08
C LYS A 9 5.05 -0.69 -6.71
N VAL A 10 4.03 -1.27 -7.32
CA VAL A 10 4.12 -2.56 -8.01
C VAL A 10 4.13 -2.36 -9.52
N LYS A 11 4.79 -3.28 -10.21
CA LYS A 11 4.77 -3.34 -11.68
C LYS A 11 3.36 -3.63 -12.17
N ARG A 12 3.04 -3.13 -13.36
CA ARG A 12 1.72 -3.32 -13.99
C ARG A 12 1.34 -4.80 -14.02
N ASN A 13 0.16 -5.12 -13.50
CA ASN A 13 -0.39 -6.49 -13.41
C ASN A 13 0.49 -7.48 -12.62
N GLN A 14 1.33 -7.02 -11.70
CA GLN A 14 2.20 -7.87 -10.88
C GLN A 14 1.92 -7.76 -9.38
N THR A 15 0.78 -7.18 -8.97
CA THR A 15 0.46 -6.96 -7.55
C THR A 15 0.48 -8.26 -6.74
N ASP A 16 -0.12 -9.35 -7.26
CA ASP A 16 -0.11 -10.66 -6.57
C ASP A 16 1.30 -11.26 -6.49
N ARG A 17 2.10 -11.06 -7.54
CA ARG A 17 3.51 -11.51 -7.54
C ARG A 17 4.33 -10.74 -6.53
N ALA A 18 4.19 -9.42 -6.47
CA ALA A 18 4.86 -8.58 -5.50
C ALA A 18 4.47 -8.98 -4.07
N LEU A 19 3.17 -9.14 -3.81
CA LEU A 19 2.64 -9.55 -2.53
C LEU A 19 3.23 -10.89 -2.08
N LEU A 20 3.17 -11.91 -2.94
CA LEU A 20 3.73 -13.24 -2.67
C LEU A 20 5.23 -13.17 -2.31
N ASN A 21 6.03 -12.47 -3.11
CA ASN A 21 7.49 -12.42 -2.91
C ASN A 21 7.85 -11.63 -1.65
N LEU A 22 7.14 -10.54 -1.35
CA LEU A 22 7.35 -9.76 -0.13
C LEU A 22 6.95 -10.54 1.13
N THR A 23 5.80 -11.22 1.11
CA THR A 23 5.37 -12.08 2.22
C THR A 23 6.33 -13.26 2.43
N GLN A 24 6.90 -13.84 1.37
CA GLN A 24 7.96 -14.86 1.49
C GLN A 24 9.26 -14.34 2.11
N MET A 25 9.49 -13.03 2.06
CA MET A 25 10.61 -12.35 2.74
C MET A 25 10.24 -11.92 4.17
N ASP A 26 9.17 -12.47 4.74
CA ASP A 26 8.66 -12.18 6.09
C ASP A 26 8.19 -10.71 6.26
N CYS A 27 7.84 -10.05 5.16
CA CYS A 27 7.26 -8.71 5.21
C CYS A 27 5.74 -8.81 5.39
N LYS A 28 5.20 -8.10 6.39
CA LYS A 28 3.76 -7.93 6.52
C LYS A 28 3.27 -6.97 5.44
N CYS A 29 2.28 -7.39 4.65
CA CYS A 29 1.82 -6.62 3.49
C CYS A 29 0.30 -6.51 3.43
N TYR A 30 -0.19 -5.34 3.01
CA TYR A 30 -1.60 -5.10 2.74
C TYR A 30 -1.80 -4.59 1.30
N ARG A 31 -2.75 -5.18 0.58
CA ARG A 31 -3.30 -4.61 -0.64
C ARG A 31 -4.28 -3.50 -0.25
N THR A 32 -4.29 -2.40 -0.98
CA THR A 32 -5.25 -1.31 -0.77
C THR A 32 -6.32 -1.28 -1.87
N LEU A 33 -7.54 -0.95 -1.49
CA LEU A 33 -8.64 -0.68 -2.42
C LEU A 33 -8.58 0.72 -3.02
N LEU A 34 -7.75 1.62 -2.45
CA LEU A 34 -7.61 3.02 -2.90
C LEU A 34 -6.64 3.17 -4.08
N PHE A 35 -5.57 2.36 -4.09
CA PHE A 35 -4.47 2.51 -5.05
C PHE A 35 -4.00 1.13 -5.56
N SER A 36 -4.58 0.68 -6.67
CA SER A 36 -4.30 -0.61 -7.32
C SER A 36 -2.82 -0.93 -7.59
N LYS A 37 -1.98 0.09 -7.79
CA LYS A 37 -0.54 -0.05 -8.07
C LYS A 37 0.33 -0.02 -6.82
N TYR A 38 -0.25 -0.02 -5.64
CA TYR A 38 0.49 0.11 -4.40
C TYR A 38 0.16 -0.97 -3.39
N LEU A 39 1.16 -1.31 -2.58
CA LEU A 39 1.05 -2.17 -1.42
C LEU A 39 1.56 -1.40 -0.19
N PHE A 40 0.90 -1.58 0.94
CA PHE A 40 1.46 -1.18 2.22
C PHE A 40 2.34 -2.32 2.74
N VAL A 41 3.54 -2.01 3.18
CA VAL A 41 4.52 -2.99 3.65
C VAL A 41 5.12 -2.53 4.97
N CYS A 42 5.11 -3.42 5.97
CA CYS A 42 5.76 -3.20 7.26
C CYS A 42 7.14 -3.82 7.20
N ILE A 43 8.17 -2.99 7.36
CA ILE A 43 9.56 -3.40 7.24
C ILE A 43 10.45 -2.53 8.13
N GLU A 44 11.56 -3.07 8.58
CA GLU A 44 12.52 -2.34 9.40
C GLU A 44 13.51 -1.58 8.51
N GLU A 45 13.65 -0.27 8.69
CA GLU A 45 14.43 0.61 7.79
C GLU A 45 15.91 0.24 7.67
N ASP A 46 16.56 -0.06 8.80
CA ASP A 46 18.00 -0.39 8.86
C ASP A 46 18.31 -1.86 8.52
N SER A 47 17.31 -2.62 8.08
CA SER A 47 17.48 -4.03 7.77
C SER A 47 17.96 -4.27 6.33
N LEU A 48 18.65 -5.39 6.12
CA LEU A 48 18.94 -5.89 4.77
C LEU A 48 17.65 -6.19 3.98
N LEU A 49 16.54 -6.47 4.68
CA LEU A 49 15.23 -6.68 4.07
C LEU A 49 14.76 -5.40 3.38
N PHE A 50 14.94 -4.23 3.98
CA PHE A 50 14.54 -2.95 3.38
C PHE A 50 15.18 -2.74 2.01
N SER A 51 16.50 -2.95 1.95
CA SER A 51 17.27 -2.85 0.71
C SER A 51 16.93 -3.95 -0.29
N SER A 52 16.49 -5.13 0.18
CA SER A 52 16.15 -6.27 -0.68
C SER A 52 14.72 -6.19 -1.23
N ALA A 53 13.78 -5.60 -0.48
CA ALA A 53 12.36 -5.54 -0.83
C ALA A 53 12.10 -4.84 -2.17
N ARG A 54 12.87 -3.80 -2.51
CA ARG A 54 12.80 -3.14 -3.82
C ARG A 54 13.17 -4.04 -5.01
N PHE A 55 13.93 -5.10 -4.76
CA PHE A 55 14.35 -6.06 -5.79
C PHE A 55 13.44 -7.30 -5.83
N ALA A 56 12.45 -7.39 -4.93
CA ALA A 56 11.46 -8.46 -4.96
C ALA A 56 10.71 -8.47 -6.30
N ARG A 57 10.40 -9.66 -6.79
CA ARG A 57 9.77 -9.80 -8.12
C ARG A 57 8.36 -9.21 -8.08
N GLY A 58 8.08 -8.32 -9.04
CA GLY A 58 6.79 -7.61 -9.13
C GLY A 58 6.80 -6.24 -8.45
N VAL A 59 7.81 -5.94 -7.64
CA VAL A 59 8.04 -4.60 -7.10
C VAL A 59 8.68 -3.70 -8.17
N ASP A 60 8.25 -2.44 -8.18
CA ASP A 60 8.84 -1.36 -8.99
C ASP A 60 9.85 -0.58 -8.14
N ASP A 61 9.38 0.15 -7.12
CA ASP A 61 10.20 0.79 -6.08
C ASP A 61 9.31 1.20 -4.89
N PHE A 62 9.93 1.65 -3.81
CA PHE A 62 9.23 2.39 -2.77
C PHE A 62 8.65 3.69 -3.32
N PHE A 63 7.48 4.08 -2.80
CA PHE A 63 6.98 5.42 -3.00
C PHE A 63 7.91 6.40 -2.28
N ARG A 64 8.36 7.40 -3.02
CA ARG A 64 9.31 8.40 -2.54
C ARG A 64 8.71 9.79 -2.72
N ILE A 65 8.93 10.64 -1.73
CA ILE A 65 8.84 12.09 -1.93
C ILE A 65 10.27 12.58 -2.07
N GLN A 66 10.54 13.27 -3.18
CA GLN A 66 11.90 13.58 -3.62
C GLN A 66 12.71 12.29 -3.81
N ASN A 67 13.60 11.93 -2.89
CA ASN A 67 14.47 10.75 -3.00
C ASN A 67 14.30 9.74 -1.85
N ASN A 68 13.51 10.06 -0.84
CA ASN A 68 13.42 9.26 0.38
C ASN A 68 12.11 8.46 0.41
N PRO A 69 12.15 7.15 0.75
CA PRO A 69 10.95 6.39 1.05
C PRO A 69 10.19 7.08 2.18
N VAL A 70 8.87 7.18 2.04
CA VAL A 70 8.05 7.91 3.01
C VAL A 70 7.54 6.93 4.07
N PRO A 71 7.93 7.10 5.35
CA PRO A 71 7.36 6.30 6.43
C PRO A 71 5.90 6.71 6.69
N ILE A 72 5.06 5.73 6.98
CA ILE A 72 3.63 5.90 7.21
C ILE A 72 3.32 5.57 8.67
N HIS A 73 2.68 6.50 9.35
CA HIS A 73 2.26 6.34 10.74
C HIS A 73 1.31 5.14 10.91
N LYS A 74 1.50 4.37 11.99
CA LYS A 74 0.71 3.17 12.28
C LYS A 74 -0.78 3.50 12.42
N GLU A 75 -1.10 4.68 12.95
CA GLU A 75 -2.45 5.18 13.14
C GLU A 75 -3.23 5.24 11.82
N VAL A 76 -2.56 5.57 10.71
CA VAL A 76 -3.19 5.59 9.40
C VAL A 76 -3.45 4.19 8.88
N ILE A 77 -2.53 3.26 9.11
CA ILE A 77 -2.75 1.86 8.76
C ILE A 77 -3.91 1.28 9.56
N ASP A 78 -3.94 1.50 10.87
CA ASP A 78 -5.02 1.06 11.75
C ASP A 78 -6.37 1.66 11.33
N GLY A 79 -6.40 2.94 10.97
CA GLY A 79 -7.59 3.62 10.45
C GLY A 79 -8.07 3.01 9.14
N LEU A 80 -7.17 2.76 8.19
CA LEU A 80 -7.51 2.13 6.91
C LEU A 80 -7.97 0.67 7.07
N ILE A 81 -7.39 -0.09 8.01
CA ILE A 81 -7.87 -1.43 8.37
C ILE A 81 -9.28 -1.36 8.96
N SER A 82 -9.53 -0.43 9.88
CA SER A 82 -10.84 -0.25 10.54
C SER A 82 -11.93 0.14 9.54
N LEU A 83 -11.57 0.86 8.48
CA LEU A 83 -12.46 1.21 7.37
C LEU A 83 -12.62 0.09 6.32
N GLY A 84 -11.92 -1.04 6.47
CA GLY A 84 -11.96 -2.14 5.51
C GLY A 84 -11.27 -1.82 4.17
N LEU A 85 -10.41 -0.81 4.12
CA LEU A 85 -9.75 -0.36 2.89
C LEU A 85 -8.44 -1.10 2.60
N LEU A 86 -7.97 -1.93 3.55
CA LEU A 86 -6.79 -2.77 3.45
C LEU A 86 -7.15 -4.25 3.52
N ILE A 87 -6.56 -5.04 2.63
CA ILE A 87 -6.76 -6.48 2.50
C ILE A 87 -5.44 -7.19 2.77
N ASP A 88 -5.45 -8.09 3.73
CA ASP A 88 -4.28 -8.91 4.11
C ASP A 88 -3.95 -9.92 3.01
N SER A 89 -2.69 -10.34 2.92
CA SER A 89 -2.26 -11.42 2.01
C SER A 89 -2.95 -12.75 2.34
N GLU A 90 -3.31 -12.97 3.61
CA GLU A 90 -4.00 -14.17 4.07
C GLU A 90 -5.53 -14.09 3.95
N LYS A 91 -6.10 -12.89 3.79
CA LYS A 91 -7.55 -12.71 3.70
C LYS A 91 -8.01 -12.78 2.25
N SER A 92 -8.74 -13.84 1.93
CA SER A 92 -9.42 -13.98 0.62
C SER A 92 -10.50 -12.89 0.47
N LEU A 93 -10.60 -12.31 -0.74
CA LEU A 93 -11.58 -11.28 -1.13
C LEU A 93 -13.07 -11.64 -0.91
N THR A 94 -13.38 -12.86 -0.47
CA THR A 94 -14.74 -13.40 -0.35
C THR A 94 -15.55 -12.84 0.82
N GLN A 95 -14.95 -12.05 1.72
CA GLN A 95 -15.66 -11.43 2.86
C GLN A 95 -16.13 -9.98 2.60
N PHE A 96 -15.87 -9.39 1.44
CA PHE A 96 -16.24 -7.99 1.14
C PHE A 96 -17.61 -7.82 0.45
N ASN A 97 -18.46 -8.86 0.42
CA ASN A 97 -19.80 -8.80 -0.17
C ASN A 97 -20.87 -8.15 0.74
N GLU A 98 -20.49 -7.17 1.57
CA GLU A 98 -21.48 -6.30 2.20
C GLU A 98 -21.76 -5.09 1.29
N PRO A 99 -23.04 -4.72 1.08
CA PRO A 99 -23.50 -3.85 0.00
C PRO A 99 -23.14 -2.35 0.14
N ASP A 100 -22.34 -1.97 1.14
CA ASP A 100 -22.04 -0.56 1.45
C ASP A 100 -20.75 -0.03 0.77
N ASN A 101 -20.14 -0.80 -0.13
CA ASN A 101 -18.90 -0.45 -0.86
C ASN A 101 -19.03 0.72 -1.89
N ASN A 102 -20.18 1.41 -1.94
CA ASN A 102 -20.38 2.57 -2.82
C ASN A 102 -19.52 3.80 -2.42
N ILE A 103 -18.95 3.84 -1.22
CA ILE A 103 -18.09 4.95 -0.78
C ILE A 103 -16.71 4.88 -1.47
N CYS A 104 -16.18 3.67 -1.66
CA CYS A 104 -14.85 3.48 -2.22
C CYS A 104 -14.81 3.83 -3.72
N SER A 105 -15.90 3.54 -4.46
CA SER A 105 -16.03 3.91 -5.87
C SER A 105 -16.16 5.44 -6.07
N HIS A 106 -16.84 6.15 -5.16
CA HIS A 106 -16.96 7.60 -5.22
C HIS A 106 -15.61 8.32 -4.97
N LEU A 107 -14.86 7.94 -3.93
CA LEU A 107 -13.53 8.54 -3.65
C LEU A 107 -12.52 8.31 -4.80
N LEU A 108 -12.61 7.17 -5.48
CA LEU A 108 -11.78 6.86 -6.66
C LEU A 108 -12.13 7.72 -7.90
N SER A 109 -13.36 8.25 -7.97
CA SER A 109 -13.88 9.02 -9.10
C SER A 109 -13.77 10.54 -8.95
N ILE A 110 -13.60 11.07 -7.73
CA ILE A 110 -13.70 12.52 -7.44
C ILE A 110 -12.48 13.33 -7.92
N SER A 111 -11.40 12.70 -8.34
CA SER A 111 -10.22 13.44 -8.78
C SER A 111 -9.90 13.11 -10.23
N GLY A 112 -10.10 14.07 -11.12
CA GLY A 112 -9.73 14.05 -12.54
C GLY A 112 -8.21 14.00 -12.77
N PHE A 113 -7.54 13.12 -12.04
CA PHE A 113 -6.11 12.82 -12.16
C PHE A 113 -5.98 11.47 -12.85
N ASP A 114 -5.55 11.50 -14.11
CA ASP A 114 -5.15 10.29 -14.85
C ASP A 114 -3.92 9.59 -14.23
N ASN A 115 -3.26 10.24 -13.26
CA ASN A 115 -2.06 9.75 -12.60
C ASN A 115 -2.32 9.35 -11.13
N GLU A 116 -2.32 8.05 -10.87
CA GLU A 116 -2.49 7.43 -9.55
C GLU A 116 -1.45 7.91 -8.53
N ASP A 117 -0.20 8.18 -8.95
CA ASP A 117 0.86 8.68 -8.07
C ASP A 117 0.48 10.06 -7.50
N LYS A 118 -0.21 10.92 -8.28
CA LYS A 118 -0.71 12.22 -7.80
C LYS A 118 -1.82 12.05 -6.76
N ARG A 119 -2.71 11.08 -6.95
CA ARG A 119 -3.80 10.79 -6.00
C ARG A 119 -3.24 10.29 -4.67
N VAL A 120 -2.21 9.45 -4.70
CA VAL A 120 -1.47 9.03 -3.50
C VAL A 120 -0.91 10.25 -2.79
N ILE A 121 -0.17 11.13 -3.50
CA ILE A 121 0.39 12.34 -2.90
C ILE A 121 -0.69 13.19 -2.23
N GLU A 122 -1.80 13.48 -2.91
CA GLU A 122 -2.87 14.31 -2.35
C GLU A 122 -3.58 13.63 -1.18
N PHE A 123 -3.82 12.32 -1.24
CA PHE A 123 -4.37 11.56 -0.11
C PHE A 123 -3.48 11.69 1.13
N PHE A 124 -2.16 11.47 0.97
CA PHE A 124 -1.20 11.61 2.06
C PHE A 124 -0.98 13.07 2.50
N LYS A 125 -1.28 14.07 1.66
CA LYS A 125 -1.28 15.48 2.11
C LYS A 125 -2.52 15.83 2.93
N LEU A 126 -3.68 15.31 2.55
CA LEU A 126 -4.96 15.61 3.21
C LEU A 126 -5.13 14.84 4.51
N ALA A 127 -4.69 13.57 4.56
CA ALA A 127 -4.81 12.73 5.74
C ALA A 127 -3.81 13.08 6.86
N PHE A 128 -2.80 13.91 6.58
CA PHE A 128 -1.68 14.19 7.50
C PHE A 128 -1.41 15.69 7.68
N LYS A 129 -2.45 16.52 7.54
CA LYS A 129 -2.40 17.95 7.88
C LYS A 129 -2.74 18.21 9.35
#